data_AF-A0A968A4G3-F1
#
_entry.id   AF-A0A968A4G3-F1
#
_cell.length_a   1.000
_cell.length_b   1.000
_cell.length_c   1.000
_cell.angle_alpha   90.00
_cell.angle_beta   90.00
_cell.angle_gamma   90.00
#
_symmetry.space_group_name_H-M   'P 1'
#
loop_
_entity.id
_entity.type
_entity.pdbx_description
1 polymer ?
#
loop_
_entity_poly.entity_id
_entity_poly.type
_entity_poly.pdbx_seq_one_letter_code
_entity_poly.pdbx_strand_id
1 'polypeptide(L)'
;YQENGIEIRAGELVSAIAKTDTGYHITLKTGNETETEATVAGLGILPNTELAEAADLEIKDGIVVNEYLHTSDPDIYAAGDVANFYNPALAKRIRVEHEDN
;
A
#
# COMPACT_ATOMS: atom_id res chain seq x y z
N TYR A 1 19.09 -14.15 -1.99
CA TYR A 1 19.02 -12.99 -2.92
C TYR A 1 20.35 -12.78 -3.64
N GLN A 2 21.44 -12.46 -2.94
CA GLN A 2 22.74 -12.23 -3.59
C GLN A 2 23.30 -13.47 -4.31
N GLU A 3 23.08 -14.67 -3.76
CA GLU A 3 23.42 -15.95 -4.42
C GLU A 3 22.64 -16.18 -5.73
N ASN A 4 21.51 -15.49 -5.91
CA ASN A 4 20.71 -15.51 -7.14
C ASN A 4 21.07 -14.34 -8.09
N GLY A 5 22.18 -13.62 -7.83
CA GLY A 5 22.63 -12.49 -8.63
C GLY A 5 21.86 -11.18 -8.39
N ILE A 6 21.09 -11.08 -7.30
CA ILE A 6 20.30 -9.88 -6.98
C ILE A 6 21.16 -8.90 -6.18
N GLU A 7 21.35 -7.70 -6.72
CA GLU A 7 21.92 -6.57 -6.00
C GLU A 7 20.87 -5.94 -5.07
N ILE A 8 21.19 -5.81 -3.78
CA ILE A 8 20.33 -5.15 -2.79
C ILE A 8 20.99 -3.84 -2.37
N ARG A 9 20.32 -2.72 -2.62
CA ARG A 9 20.74 -1.38 -2.18
C ARG A 9 19.90 -0.89 -1.00
N ALA A 10 20.18 -1.44 0.18
CA ALA A 10 19.44 -1.09 1.38
C ALA A 10 19.73 0.36 1.83
N GLY A 11 18.69 1.08 2.25
CA GLY A 11 18.82 2.47 2.71
C GLY A 11 18.94 3.50 1.58
N GLU A 12 19.01 3.07 0.32
CA GLU A 12 18.92 3.96 -0.83
C GLU A 12 17.45 4.23 -1.18
N LEU A 13 17.07 5.51 -1.18
CA LEU A 13 15.72 5.96 -1.54
C LEU A 13 15.75 6.54 -2.94
N VAL A 14 14.78 6.17 -3.77
CA VAL A 14 14.56 6.80 -5.08
C VAL A 14 13.92 8.17 -4.86
N SER A 15 14.47 9.21 -5.51
CA SER A 15 13.93 10.58 -5.47
C SER A 15 13.27 10.99 -6.79
N ALA A 16 13.73 10.46 -7.92
CA ALA A 16 13.13 10.69 -9.23
C ALA A 16 13.36 9.52 -10.18
N ILE A 17 12.43 9.35 -11.13
CA ILE A 17 12.54 8.42 -12.24
C ILE A 17 12.18 9.18 -13.51
N ALA A 18 13.10 9.20 -14.48
CA ALA A 18 12.91 9.82 -15.78
C ALA A 18 12.98 8.77 -16.88
N LYS A 19 12.05 8.82 -17.84
CA LYS A 19 12.07 7.93 -19.00
C LYS A 19 13.15 8.37 -19.99
N THR A 20 13.86 7.40 -20.57
CA THR A 20 14.85 7.59 -21.64
C THR A 20 14.40 6.84 -22.90
N ASP A 21 15.18 6.91 -23.98
CA ASP A 21 14.88 6.21 -25.23
C ASP A 21 14.89 4.67 -25.07
N THR A 22 15.72 4.16 -24.15
CA THR A 22 15.96 2.72 -23.94
C THR A 22 15.49 2.20 -22.59
N GLY A 23 14.95 3.05 -21.71
CA GLY A 23 14.56 2.65 -20.38
C GLY A 23 14.26 3.82 -19.44
N TYR A 24 14.91 3.80 -18.29
CA TYR A 24 14.72 4.75 -17.21
C TYR A 24 16.05 5.13 -16.56
N HIS A 25 16.15 6.41 -16.23
CA HIS A 25 17.19 6.99 -15.40
C HIS A 25 16.60 7.24 -14.01
N ILE A 26 17.25 6.71 -12.98
CA ILE A 26 16.80 6.75 -11.59
C ILE A 26 17.79 7.60 -10.79
N THR A 27 17.27 8.66 -10.16
CA THR A 27 18.03 9.48 -9.21
C THR A 27 17.72 9.01 -7.80
N LEU A 28 18.76 8.83 -7.00
CA LEU A 28 18.68 8.47 -5.60
C LEU A 28 18.72 9.73 -4.73
N LYS A 29 18.15 9.65 -3.53
CA LYS A 29 18.11 10.76 -2.57
C LYS A 29 19.51 11.22 -2.14
N THR A 30 20.51 10.35 -2.26
CA THR A 30 21.93 10.67 -2.02
C THR A 30 22.57 11.50 -3.14
N GLY A 31 21.90 11.63 -4.29
CA GLY A 31 22.43 12.26 -5.50
C GLY A 31 23.09 11.28 -6.48
N ASN A 32 23.25 10.00 -6.10
CA ASN A 32 23.71 8.96 -7.02
C ASN A 32 22.66 8.64 -8.07
N GLU A 33 23.10 8.14 -9.22
CA GLU A 33 22.24 7.82 -10.37
C GLU A 33 22.45 6.38 -10.84
N THR A 34 21.41 5.80 -11.42
CA THR A 34 21.46 4.45 -12.03
C THR A 34 20.49 4.35 -13.21
N GLU A 35 20.77 3.44 -14.13
CA GLU A 35 19.96 3.22 -15.34
C GLU A 35 19.42 1.79 -15.37
N THR A 36 18.22 1.62 -15.93
CA THR A 36 17.59 0.32 -16.12
C THR A 36 16.64 0.35 -17.32
N GLU A 37 16.43 -0.79 -17.97
CA GLU A 37 15.47 -0.94 -19.07
C GLU A 37 14.02 -1.00 -18.56
N ALA A 38 13.83 -1.44 -17.32
CA ALA A 38 12.51 -1.59 -16.70
C ALA A 38 12.55 -1.30 -15.19
N THR A 39 11.40 -0.89 -14.63
CA THR A 39 11.24 -0.65 -13.20
C THR A 39 9.92 -1.25 -12.72
N VAL A 40 9.95 -1.86 -11.54
CA VAL A 40 8.78 -2.38 -10.83
C VAL A 40 8.71 -1.70 -9.46
N ALA A 41 7.55 -1.13 -9.13
CA ALA A 41 7.33 -0.45 -7.86
C ALA A 41 6.50 -1.34 -6.93
N GLY A 42 7.12 -1.84 -5.85
CA GLY A 42 6.44 -2.54 -4.75
C GLY A 42 6.44 -1.66 -3.50
N LEU A 43 5.54 -0.67 -3.44
CA LEU A 43 5.53 0.36 -2.39
C LEU A 43 4.30 0.27 -1.46
N GLY A 44 3.57 -0.84 -1.50
CA GLY A 44 2.29 -1.03 -0.83
C GLY A 44 1.11 -0.52 -1.65
N ILE A 45 -0.08 -0.52 -1.04
CA ILE A 45 -1.33 -0.06 -1.66
C ILE A 45 -2.01 1.04 -0.83
N LEU A 46 -2.95 1.73 -1.47
CA LEU A 46 -3.93 2.58 -0.80
C LEU A 46 -5.31 1.89 -0.90
N PRO A 47 -6.12 1.87 0.17
CA PRO A 47 -7.46 1.31 0.10
C PRO A 47 -8.32 2.15 -0.86
N ASN A 48 -9.14 1.48 -1.67
CA ASN A 48 -10.10 2.12 -2.57
C ASN A 48 -11.36 2.49 -1.76
N THR A 49 -11.45 3.74 -1.30
CA THR A 49 -12.49 4.23 -0.39
C THR A 49 -13.50 5.15 -1.07
N GLU A 50 -13.34 5.45 -2.36
CA GLU A 50 -14.08 6.49 -3.06
C GLU A 50 -15.61 6.28 -3.01
N LEU A 51 -16.07 5.04 -3.16
CA LEU A 51 -17.50 4.70 -3.08
C LEU A 51 -18.04 4.84 -1.66
N ALA A 52 -17.26 4.45 -0.65
CA ALA A 52 -17.66 4.53 0.75
C ALA A 52 -17.71 5.98 1.24
N GLU A 53 -16.77 6.81 0.79
CA GLU A 53 -16.79 8.27 1.02
C GLU A 53 -18.01 8.91 0.38
N ALA A 54 -18.34 8.56 -0.86
CA ALA A 54 -19.54 9.05 -1.55
C ALA A 54 -20.86 8.61 -0.88
N ALA A 55 -20.81 7.53 -0.09
CA ALA A 55 -21.93 7.03 0.70
C ALA A 55 -21.92 7.55 2.16
N ASP A 56 -21.10 8.55 2.48
CA ASP A 56 -20.96 9.14 3.81
C ASP A 56 -20.56 8.13 4.92
N LEU A 57 -19.81 7.09 4.55
CA LEU A 57 -19.29 6.11 5.52
C LEU A 57 -18.05 6.63 6.26
N GLU A 58 -17.84 6.15 7.49
CA GLU A 58 -16.65 6.50 8.26
C GLU A 58 -15.38 5.87 7.67
N ILE A 59 -14.40 6.69 7.30
CA ILE A 59 -13.11 6.28 6.73
C ILE A 59 -11.95 6.69 7.63
N LYS A 60 -11.01 5.75 7.85
CA LYS A 60 -9.74 5.99 8.54
C LYS A 60 -8.67 5.01 8.09
N ASP A 61 -7.94 5.34 7.02
CA ASP A 61 -7.02 4.39 6.36
C ASP A 61 -7.73 3.03 6.11
N GLY A 62 -8.84 3.11 5.37
CA GLY A 62 -9.81 2.03 5.16
C GLY A 62 -11.21 2.35 5.71
N ILE A 63 -12.22 1.57 5.31
CA ILE A 63 -13.60 1.69 5.77
C ILE A 63 -13.69 1.16 7.20
N VAL A 64 -14.15 1.99 8.12
CA VAL A 64 -14.25 1.63 9.55
C VAL A 64 -15.39 0.64 9.74
N VAL A 65 -15.07 -0.53 10.29
CA VAL A 65 -16.07 -1.58 10.57
C VAL A 65 -16.05 -2.11 12.00
N ASN A 66 -17.17 -2.57 12.52
CA ASN A 66 -17.20 -3.27 13.80
C ASN A 66 -16.71 -4.72 13.69
N GLU A 67 -16.75 -5.48 14.79
CA GLU A 67 -16.31 -6.87 14.86
C GLU A 67 -17.13 -7.83 13.99
N TYR A 68 -18.27 -7.38 13.47
CA TYR A 68 -19.13 -8.10 12.53
C TYR A 68 -19.02 -7.57 11.10
N LEU A 69 -18.02 -6.73 10.82
CA LEU A 69 -17.74 -6.11 9.52
C LEU A 69 -18.80 -5.11 9.04
N HIS A 70 -19.75 -4.70 9.90
CA HIS A 70 -20.67 -3.60 9.57
C HIS A 70 -19.94 -2.27 9.56
N THR A 71 -20.28 -1.44 8.59
CA THR A 71 -19.83 -0.04 8.53
C THR A 71 -20.64 0.86 9.47
N SER A 72 -20.52 2.18 9.32
CA SER A 72 -21.39 3.15 9.99
C SER A 72 -22.85 3.08 9.52
N ASP A 73 -23.11 2.50 8.34
CA ASP A 73 -24.44 2.14 7.87
C ASP A 73 -24.70 0.64 8.16
N PRO A 74 -25.81 0.30 8.85
CA PRO A 74 -26.10 -1.08 9.25
C PRO A 74 -26.37 -2.05 8.08
N ASP A 75 -26.73 -1.54 6.90
CA ASP A 75 -27.00 -2.34 5.71
C ASP A 75 -25.75 -2.50 4.80
N ILE A 76 -24.64 -1.85 5.15
CA ILE A 76 -23.39 -1.88 4.37
C ILE A 76 -22.27 -2.51 5.20
N TYR A 77 -21.51 -3.39 4.54
CA TYR A 77 -20.39 -4.14 5.10
C TYR A 77 -19.12 -3.90 4.28
N ALA A 78 -17.96 -4.04 4.92
CA ALA A 78 -16.65 -4.01 4.25
C ALA A 78 -15.70 -5.08 4.81
N ALA A 79 -14.93 -5.73 3.93
CA ALA A 79 -14.03 -6.82 4.27
C ALA A 79 -12.76 -6.80 3.41
N GLY A 80 -11.73 -7.56 3.81
CA GLY A 80 -10.44 -7.61 3.12
C GLY A 80 -9.62 -6.33 3.28
N ASP A 81 -8.76 -6.05 2.30
CA ASP A 81 -7.77 -4.96 2.36
C ASP A 81 -8.36 -3.57 2.60
N VAL A 82 -9.63 -3.35 2.23
CA VAL A 82 -10.28 -2.05 2.42
C VAL A 82 -10.78 -1.84 3.85
N ALA A 83 -10.91 -2.90 4.65
CA ALA A 83 -11.53 -2.84 5.98
C ALA A 83 -10.54 -2.40 7.06
N ASN A 84 -10.93 -1.37 7.80
CA ASN A 84 -10.29 -0.96 9.04
C ASN A 84 -11.07 -1.53 10.23
N PHE A 85 -10.62 -2.66 10.76
CA PHE A 85 -11.31 -3.39 11.83
C PHE A 85 -10.56 -3.30 13.16
N TYR A 86 -11.28 -3.49 14.27
CA TYR A 86 -10.64 -3.59 15.59
C TYR A 86 -10.03 -4.97 15.78
N ASN A 87 -8.73 -5.02 16.04
CA ASN A 87 -8.03 -6.26 16.41
C ASN A 87 -7.93 -6.34 17.95
N PRO A 88 -8.65 -7.27 18.61
CA PRO A 88 -8.66 -7.38 20.06
C PRO A 88 -7.30 -7.75 20.66
N ALA A 89 -6.51 -8.59 19.98
CA ALA A 89 -5.22 -9.05 20.46
C ALA A 89 -4.19 -7.91 20.57
N LEU A 90 -4.34 -6.89 19.70
CA LEU A 90 -3.47 -5.71 19.68
C LEU A 90 -4.11 -4.48 20.32
N ALA A 91 -5.35 -4.60 20.80
CA ALA A 91 -6.18 -3.52 21.33
C ALA A 91 -6.21 -2.25 20.45
N LYS A 92 -6.13 -2.43 19.13
CA LYS A 92 -6.03 -1.32 18.16
C LYS A 92 -6.79 -1.65 16.89
N ARG A 93 -7.16 -0.61 16.15
CA ARG A 93 -7.69 -0.77 14.80
C ARG A 93 -6.54 -0.94 13.81
N ILE A 94 -6.73 -1.83 12.86
CA ILE A 94 -5.75 -2.13 11.81
C ILE A 94 -6.44 -2.30 10.47
N ARG A 95 -5.65 -2.12 9.43
CA ARG A 95 -5.90 -2.60 8.07
C ARG A 95 -4.79 -3.60 7.76
N VAL A 96 -5.13 -4.70 7.09
CA VAL A 96 -4.20 -5.81 6.83
C VAL A 96 -4.26 -6.13 5.35
N GLU A 97 -3.08 -6.33 4.74
CA GLU A 97 -2.90 -6.73 3.35
C GLU A 97 -2.48 -8.21 3.34
N HIS A 98 -3.45 -9.10 3.53
CA HIS A 98 -3.24 -10.56 3.55
C HIS A 98 -4.39 -11.26 2.85
N GLU A 99 -4.07 -12.36 2.16
CA GLU A 99 -5.04 -13.21 1.45
C GLU A 99 -5.97 -13.99 2.40
N ASP A 100 -5.51 -14.30 3.62
CA ASP A 100 -6.25 -15.13 4.60
C ASP A 100 -7.09 -14.31 5.60
N ASN A 101 -7.39 -13.05 5.31
CA ASN A 101 -8.09 -12.14 6.24
C ASN A 101 -9.56 -12.51 6.48
#